data_AF-A0A9P1MA28-F1
#
_entry.id   AF-A0A9P1MA28-F1
#
_cell.length_a   1.000
_cell.length_b   1.000
_cell.length_c   1.000
_cell.angle_alpha   90.00
_cell.angle_beta   90.00
_cell.angle_gamma   90.00
#
_symmetry.space_group_name_H-M   'P 1'
#
loop_
_entity.id
_entity.type
_entity.pdbx_description
1 polymer ?
#
loop_
_entity_poly.entity_id
_entity_poly.type
_entity_poly.pdbx_seq_one_letter_code
_entity_poly.pdbx_strand_id
1 'polypeptide(L)'
;MPEYGLGFWQYEAEPEYTVYDFDIYRYYRGPNLMIGNWYPRDYSRGFYEGMKASGQDKVVNLPQLGNSGGSHCRSGAANEVWSYGEEVYQICKTYLALREKMKDYIRELMKAAHIHGDPLMRPLFYDFPQDEKAWRIEDEYMFGWKYLVAPVLKAGQMQSTVYLPKGKQWRLVSAQGEATGTRCKEEVM
;
A
#
# COMPACT_ATOMS: atom_id res chain seq x y z
N MET A 1 4.52 27.09 -11.44
CA MET A 1 3.95 25.73 -11.26
C MET A 1 3.55 25.39 -9.82
N PRO A 2 4.32 25.74 -8.76
CA PRO A 2 3.81 25.66 -7.38
C PRO A 2 2.57 26.52 -7.14
N GLU A 3 2.35 27.54 -7.97
CA GLU A 3 1.20 28.47 -7.88
C GLU A 3 -0.17 27.79 -7.97
N TYR A 4 -0.26 26.58 -8.53
CA TYR A 4 -1.53 25.88 -8.70
C TYR A 4 -1.81 24.80 -7.64
N GLY A 5 -0.87 24.56 -6.71
CA GLY A 5 -1.05 23.58 -5.62
C GLY A 5 -1.18 22.11 -6.07
N LEU A 6 -0.76 21.79 -7.29
CA LEU A 6 -0.86 20.45 -7.87
C LEU A 6 0.28 19.53 -7.41
N GLY A 7 -0.03 18.24 -7.24
CA GLY A 7 0.94 17.15 -7.06
C GLY A 7 1.14 16.36 -8.37
N PHE A 8 2.11 15.43 -8.37
CA PHE A 8 2.47 14.66 -9.57
C PHE A 8 2.20 13.17 -9.40
N TRP A 9 1.63 12.56 -10.45
CA TRP A 9 1.57 11.12 -10.64
C TRP A 9 2.68 10.72 -11.61
N GLN A 10 3.58 9.83 -11.18
CA GLN A 10 4.70 9.34 -12.01
C GLN A 10 4.31 8.00 -12.62
N TYR A 11 3.70 8.07 -13.80
CA TYR A 11 3.17 6.95 -14.58
C TYR A 11 4.29 6.36 -15.48
N GLU A 12 4.24 5.06 -15.76
CA GLU A 12 5.25 4.31 -16.55
C GLU A 12 6.71 4.61 -16.15
N ALA A 13 7.06 4.31 -14.90
CA ALA A 13 8.40 4.57 -14.38
C ALA A 13 9.43 3.52 -14.84
N GLU A 14 8.99 2.36 -15.34
CA GLU A 14 9.74 1.29 -16.01
C GLU A 14 9.95 1.51 -17.53
N PRO A 15 9.89 2.77 -17.96
CA PRO A 15 9.28 3.40 -19.15
C PRO A 15 8.18 2.75 -20.00
N GLU A 16 7.69 1.55 -19.68
CA GLU A 16 6.74 0.78 -20.52
C GLU A 16 7.19 0.70 -21.99
N TYR A 17 8.34 0.08 -22.21
CA TYR A 17 8.78 -0.18 -23.58
C TYR A 17 7.71 -0.98 -24.32
N THR A 18 7.44 -0.60 -25.57
CA THR A 18 6.52 -1.37 -26.44
C THR A 18 6.98 -2.83 -26.58
N VAL A 19 8.30 -3.05 -26.60
CA VAL A 19 8.93 -4.37 -26.50
C VAL A 19 10.13 -4.27 -25.56
N TYR A 20 10.25 -5.17 -24.60
CA TYR A 20 11.30 -5.17 -23.58
C TYR A 20 12.65 -5.75 -24.08
N ASP A 21 13.09 -5.30 -25.25
CA ASP A 21 14.39 -5.66 -25.83
C ASP A 21 15.47 -4.74 -25.26
N PHE A 22 15.94 -5.02 -24.05
CA PHE A 22 16.82 -4.10 -23.31
C PHE A 22 18.18 -3.83 -23.99
N ASP A 23 18.63 -4.68 -24.90
CA ASP A 23 19.90 -4.54 -25.61
C ASP A 23 19.90 -3.45 -26.70
N ILE A 24 18.73 -3.15 -27.28
CA ILE A 24 18.59 -2.12 -28.33
C ILE A 24 18.46 -0.70 -27.77
N TYR A 25 18.28 -0.54 -26.46
CA TYR A 25 18.09 0.76 -25.83
C TYR A 25 19.38 1.29 -25.19
N ARG A 26 19.60 2.61 -25.33
CA ARG A 26 20.72 3.33 -24.71
C ARG A 26 20.23 4.62 -24.07
N TYR A 27 20.72 4.87 -22.86
CA TYR A 27 20.47 6.09 -22.11
C TYR A 27 21.72 6.98 -22.09
N TYR A 28 21.58 8.20 -21.59
CA TYR A 28 22.68 9.17 -21.46
C TYR A 28 23.89 8.59 -20.69
N ARG A 29 23.66 7.81 -19.63
CA ARG A 29 24.73 7.21 -18.80
C ARG A 29 25.29 5.90 -19.35
N GLY A 30 24.74 5.35 -20.43
CA GLY A 30 25.22 4.12 -21.03
C GLY A 30 24.12 3.19 -21.56
N PRO A 31 24.49 1.99 -22.01
CA PRO A 31 23.55 0.96 -22.48
C PRO A 31 22.54 0.58 -21.39
N ASN A 32 21.30 0.30 -21.80
CA ASN A 32 20.22 -0.05 -20.86
C ASN A 32 20.54 -1.32 -20.04
N LEU A 33 21.17 -2.34 -20.65
CA LEU A 33 21.66 -3.53 -19.94
C LEU A 33 22.54 -3.25 -18.71
N MET A 34 23.25 -2.12 -18.69
CA MET A 34 24.15 -1.76 -17.59
C MET A 34 23.49 -0.86 -16.54
N ILE A 35 22.61 0.05 -16.99
CA ILE A 35 22.12 1.15 -16.14
C ILE A 35 20.60 1.29 -16.08
N GLY A 36 19.85 0.43 -16.76
CA GLY A 36 18.40 0.56 -16.96
C GLY A 36 17.59 0.67 -15.68
N ASN A 37 17.93 -0.14 -14.70
CA ASN A 37 17.23 -0.19 -13.41
C ASN A 37 17.35 1.12 -12.60
N TRP A 38 18.24 2.03 -12.99
CA TRP A 38 18.34 3.36 -12.37
C TRP A 38 17.27 4.34 -12.87
N TYR A 39 16.61 4.07 -14.00
CA TYR A 39 15.67 4.99 -14.61
C TYR A 39 14.51 5.40 -13.67
N PRO A 40 13.76 4.46 -13.03
CA PRO A 40 12.66 4.84 -12.14
C PRO A 40 13.10 5.76 -10.99
N ARG A 41 14.28 5.47 -10.41
CA ARG A 41 14.86 6.28 -9.33
C ARG A 41 15.18 7.69 -9.83
N ASP A 42 15.86 7.82 -10.96
CA ASP A 42 16.27 9.12 -11.49
C ASP A 42 15.08 9.92 -12.01
N TYR A 43 14.03 9.25 -12.51
CA TYR A 43 12.74 9.85 -12.84
C TYR A 43 12.09 10.48 -11.59
N SER A 44 11.96 9.73 -10.50
CA SER A 44 11.46 10.27 -9.22
C SER A 44 12.34 11.38 -8.65
N ARG A 45 13.67 11.25 -8.80
CA ARG A 45 14.63 12.26 -8.35
C ARG A 45 14.42 13.60 -9.05
N GLY A 46 14.19 13.60 -10.37
CA GLY A 46 13.97 14.82 -11.14
C GLY A 46 12.80 15.65 -10.63
N PHE A 47 11.65 15.01 -10.36
CA PHE A 47 10.51 15.69 -9.74
C PHE A 47 10.81 16.16 -8.32
N TYR A 48 11.44 15.30 -7.52
CA TYR A 48 11.74 15.65 -6.13
C TYR A 48 12.63 16.89 -6.02
N GLU A 49 13.74 16.91 -6.77
CA GLU A 49 14.69 18.02 -6.79
C GLU A 49 14.05 19.29 -7.37
N GLY A 50 13.25 19.17 -8.44
CA GLY A 50 12.52 20.30 -9.02
C GLY A 50 11.51 20.92 -8.04
N MET A 51 10.73 20.09 -7.35
CA MET A 51 9.77 20.55 -6.34
C MET A 51 10.49 21.23 -5.16
N LYS A 52 11.58 20.64 -4.65
CA LYS A 52 12.41 21.26 -3.60
C LYS A 52 12.99 22.61 -4.05
N ALA A 53 13.54 22.68 -5.27
CA ALA A 53 14.09 23.91 -5.83
C ALA A 53 13.02 25.00 -6.01
N SER A 54 11.76 24.62 -6.22
CA SER A 54 10.62 25.53 -6.32
C SER A 54 10.05 26.00 -4.96
N GLY A 55 10.69 25.62 -3.84
CA GLY A 55 10.28 26.02 -2.50
C GLY A 55 9.20 25.12 -1.86
N GLN A 56 8.89 23.96 -2.44
CA GLN A 56 7.99 23.00 -1.81
C GLN A 56 8.73 22.16 -0.77
N ASP A 57 8.36 22.29 0.50
CA ASP A 57 9.03 21.55 1.58
C ASP A 57 8.47 20.15 1.83
N LYS A 58 7.19 19.93 1.52
CA LYS A 58 6.50 18.65 1.69
C LYS A 58 6.29 17.99 0.33
N VAL A 59 7.39 17.53 -0.25
CA VAL A 59 7.37 16.83 -1.54
C VAL A 59 6.83 15.42 -1.35
N VAL A 60 5.77 15.09 -2.07
CA VAL A 60 5.22 13.74 -2.15
C VAL A 60 5.31 13.29 -3.59
N ASN A 61 6.14 12.30 -3.85
CA ASN A 61 6.14 11.57 -5.11
C ASN A 61 5.23 10.36 -4.96
N LEU A 62 4.33 10.18 -5.92
CA LEU A 62 3.52 8.98 -6.04
C LEU A 62 4.00 8.24 -7.29
N PRO A 63 5.07 7.42 -7.18
CA PRO A 63 5.35 6.45 -8.22
C PRO A 63 4.21 5.44 -8.28
N GLN A 64 3.84 5.05 -9.49
CA GLN A 64 2.90 3.96 -9.66
C GLN A 64 3.49 2.68 -9.07
N LEU A 65 2.77 2.03 -8.15
CA LEU A 65 3.21 0.81 -7.46
C LEU A 65 2.64 -0.47 -8.08
N GLY A 66 1.88 -0.37 -9.17
CA GLY A 66 1.34 -1.52 -9.89
C GLY A 66 0.29 -1.17 -10.94
N ASN A 67 -0.16 -2.20 -11.67
CA ASN A 67 -1.17 -2.11 -12.73
C ASN A 67 -2.59 -2.44 -12.24
N SER A 68 -2.74 -2.73 -10.96
CA SER A 68 -4.02 -3.02 -10.29
C SER A 68 -4.08 -2.24 -8.97
N GLY A 69 -5.09 -1.36 -8.85
CA GLY A 69 -5.31 -0.54 -7.65
C GLY A 69 -4.80 0.90 -7.79
N GLY A 70 -5.62 1.86 -7.32
CA GLY A 70 -5.39 3.29 -7.51
C GLY A 70 -5.92 3.79 -8.85
N SER A 71 -7.07 4.47 -8.83
CA SER A 71 -7.63 5.37 -9.87
C SER A 71 -7.40 5.02 -11.36
N HIS A 72 -7.28 3.76 -11.72
CA HIS A 72 -7.20 3.30 -13.11
C HIS A 72 -8.35 2.33 -13.39
N CYS A 73 -9.55 2.87 -13.56
CA CYS A 73 -10.60 2.15 -14.27
C CYS A 73 -10.40 2.38 -15.77
N ARG A 74 -9.87 1.37 -16.46
CA ARG A 74 -9.69 1.40 -17.93
C ARG A 74 -11.01 1.48 -18.72
N SER A 75 -12.16 1.29 -18.06
CA SER A 75 -13.48 1.27 -18.68
C SER A 75 -13.97 2.65 -19.14
N GLY A 76 -13.38 3.74 -18.63
CA GLY A 76 -13.87 5.11 -18.86
C GLY A 76 -15.24 5.40 -18.22
N ALA A 77 -15.82 4.44 -17.49
CA ALA A 77 -17.08 4.59 -16.78
C ALA A 77 -16.89 5.35 -15.45
N ALA A 78 -18.01 5.76 -14.84
CA ALA A 78 -18.01 6.38 -13.52
C ALA A 78 -17.36 5.45 -12.47
N ASN A 79 -16.61 6.02 -11.54
CA ASN A 79 -15.80 5.28 -10.55
C ASN A 79 -15.89 5.88 -9.13
N GLU A 80 -16.82 6.80 -8.92
CA GLU A 80 -17.12 7.34 -7.60
C GLU A 80 -17.84 6.30 -6.74
N VAL A 81 -17.79 6.46 -5.42
CA VAL A 81 -18.33 5.48 -4.47
C VAL A 81 -19.85 5.26 -4.60
N TRP A 82 -20.57 6.19 -5.21
CA TRP A 82 -22.01 6.08 -5.49
C TRP A 82 -22.34 5.40 -6.83
N SER A 83 -21.33 5.08 -7.64
CA SER A 83 -21.51 4.49 -8.98
C SER A 83 -21.84 2.99 -8.96
N TYR A 84 -21.82 2.36 -7.78
CA TYR A 84 -21.95 0.90 -7.60
C TYR A 84 -23.24 0.47 -6.90
N GLY A 85 -24.22 1.36 -6.79
CA GLY A 85 -25.49 1.13 -6.09
C GLY A 85 -25.43 1.42 -4.59
N GLU A 86 -26.62 1.51 -3.97
CA GLU A 86 -26.79 2.01 -2.59
C GLU A 86 -26.09 1.12 -1.54
N GLU A 87 -26.17 -0.19 -1.68
CA GLU A 87 -25.53 -1.13 -0.75
C GLU A 87 -24.01 -0.94 -0.70
N VAL A 88 -23.37 -0.92 -1.88
CA VAL A 88 -21.92 -0.71 -1.99
C VAL A 88 -21.53 0.68 -1.50
N TYR A 89 -22.33 1.70 -1.81
CA TYR A 89 -22.08 3.05 -1.33
C TYR A 89 -22.01 3.13 0.20
N GLN A 90 -22.95 2.50 0.93
CA GLN A 90 -22.93 2.50 2.40
C GLN A 90 -21.70 1.77 2.96
N ILE A 91 -21.27 0.68 2.32
CA ILE A 91 -20.02 -0.02 2.67
C ILE A 91 -18.82 0.92 2.47
N CYS A 92 -18.67 1.51 1.28
CA CYS A 92 -17.57 2.44 0.97
C CYS A 92 -17.54 3.64 1.93
N LYS A 93 -18.69 4.25 2.21
CA LYS A 93 -18.83 5.36 3.15
C LYS A 93 -18.31 5.00 4.54
N THR A 94 -18.61 3.78 5.02
CA THR A 94 -18.12 3.29 6.31
C THR A 94 -16.58 3.21 6.34
N TYR A 95 -15.97 2.67 5.28
CA TYR A 95 -14.51 2.57 5.18
C TYR A 95 -13.81 3.92 4.98
N LEU A 96 -14.43 4.87 4.26
CA LEU A 96 -13.94 6.25 4.17
C LEU A 96 -13.88 6.91 5.56
N ALA A 97 -14.93 6.76 6.36
CA ALA A 97 -14.95 7.27 7.73
C ALA A 97 -13.90 6.58 8.62
N LEU A 98 -13.69 5.27 8.45
CA LEU A 98 -12.63 4.55 9.15
C LEU A 98 -11.24 5.09 8.78
N ARG A 99 -10.97 5.32 7.49
CA ARG A 99 -9.69 5.87 7.02
C ARG A 99 -9.39 7.24 7.63
N GLU A 100 -10.39 8.12 7.72
CA GLU A 100 -10.21 9.43 8.38
C GLU A 100 -9.93 9.27 9.88
N LYS A 101 -10.60 8.34 10.57
CA LYS A 101 -10.31 8.05 12.00
C LYS A 101 -8.90 7.49 12.23
N MET A 102 -8.31 6.80 11.24
CA MET A 102 -6.97 6.23 11.33
C MET A 102 -5.85 7.25 11.04
N LYS A 103 -6.17 8.46 10.61
CA LYS A 103 -5.20 9.44 10.08
C LYS A 103 -4.05 9.74 11.03
N ASP A 104 -4.33 9.89 12.33
CA ASP A 104 -3.29 10.15 13.33
C ASP A 104 -2.35 8.96 13.51
N TYR A 105 -2.89 7.75 13.61
CA TYR A 105 -2.11 6.52 13.63
C TYR A 105 -1.22 6.39 12.38
N ILE A 106 -1.76 6.66 11.19
CA ILE A 106 -1.00 6.61 9.94
C ILE A 106 0.13 7.64 9.91
N ARG A 107 -0.08 8.84 10.46
CA ARG A 107 0.97 9.86 10.57
C ARG A 107 2.11 9.40 11.48
N GLU A 108 1.81 8.71 12.57
CA GLU A 108 2.83 8.11 13.44
C GLU A 108 3.64 7.05 12.68
N LEU A 109 2.97 6.18 11.91
CA LEU A 109 3.67 5.18 11.09
C LEU A 109 4.55 5.82 10.01
N MET A 110 4.06 6.86 9.33
CA MET A 110 4.85 7.61 8.34
C MET A 110 6.07 8.28 8.98
N LYS A 111 5.93 8.80 10.20
CA LYS A 111 7.06 9.35 10.97
C LYS A 111 8.07 8.27 11.34
N ALA A 112 7.62 7.09 11.79
CA ALA A 112 8.49 5.97 12.09
C ALA A 112 9.23 5.49 10.83
N ALA A 113 8.56 5.41 9.68
CA ALA A 113 9.18 5.09 8.40
C ALA A 113 10.27 6.10 8.01
N HIS A 114 10.01 7.40 8.22
CA HIS A 114 10.98 8.45 7.93
C HIS A 114 12.22 8.41 8.83
N ILE A 115 12.05 8.13 10.13
CA ILE A 115 13.14 8.20 11.12
C ILE A 115 13.91 6.87 11.20
N HIS A 116 13.21 5.73 11.15
CA HIS A 116 13.77 4.41 11.44
C HIS A 116 13.83 3.49 10.21
N GLY A 117 13.12 3.82 9.13
CA GLY A 117 13.00 2.94 7.95
C GLY A 117 11.94 1.85 8.11
N ASP A 118 11.09 1.94 9.14
CA ASP A 118 10.01 1.00 9.42
C ASP A 118 8.99 0.92 8.25
N PRO A 119 8.69 -0.27 7.70
CA PRO A 119 7.60 -0.43 6.75
C PRO A 119 6.24 -0.14 7.41
N LEU A 120 5.29 0.43 6.67
CA LEU A 120 3.92 0.63 7.17
C LEU A 120 3.12 -0.68 7.16
N MET A 121 3.19 -1.43 6.06
CA MET A 121 2.69 -2.79 5.95
C MET A 121 3.87 -3.73 6.12
N ARG A 122 3.77 -4.67 7.05
CA ARG A 122 4.88 -5.51 7.49
C ARG A 122 4.45 -6.98 7.43
N PRO A 123 5.26 -7.89 6.89
CA PRO A 123 4.99 -9.32 7.05
C PRO A 123 5.04 -9.68 8.54
N LEU A 124 4.33 -10.72 8.96
CA LEU A 124 4.19 -11.05 10.38
C LEU A 124 5.54 -11.27 11.08
N PHE A 125 6.50 -11.90 10.41
CA PHE A 125 7.83 -12.15 10.98
C PHE A 125 8.59 -10.88 11.37
N TYR A 126 8.23 -9.71 10.82
CA TYR A 126 8.87 -8.44 11.17
C TYR A 126 8.63 -8.10 12.64
N ASP A 127 7.39 -8.30 13.13
CA ASP A 127 7.01 -8.05 14.53
C ASP A 127 7.13 -9.32 15.39
N PHE A 128 7.12 -10.52 14.78
CA PHE A 128 7.18 -11.82 15.46
C PHE A 128 8.31 -12.72 14.91
N PRO A 129 9.59 -12.30 14.95
CA PRO A 129 10.67 -13.02 14.28
C PRO A 129 11.01 -14.38 14.92
N GLN A 130 10.66 -14.58 16.20
CA GLN A 130 10.85 -15.87 16.88
C GLN A 130 9.72 -16.88 16.61
N ASP A 131 8.65 -16.46 15.93
CA ASP A 131 7.52 -17.32 15.61
C ASP A 131 7.69 -17.94 14.22
N GLU A 132 8.07 -19.22 14.15
CA GLU A 132 8.30 -19.91 12.88
C GLU A 132 7.11 -19.88 11.93
N LYS A 133 5.87 -19.80 12.46
CA LYS A 133 4.67 -19.72 11.62
C LYS A 133 4.56 -18.34 10.96
N ALA A 134 4.98 -17.27 11.63
CA ALA A 134 4.94 -15.91 11.11
C ALA A 134 5.84 -15.70 9.88
N TRP A 135 6.84 -16.57 9.66
CA TRP A 135 7.69 -16.57 8.47
C TRP A 135 7.04 -17.21 7.24
N ARG A 136 5.96 -17.98 7.41
CA ARG A 136 5.32 -18.76 6.34
C ARG A 136 3.98 -18.20 5.90
N ILE A 137 3.43 -17.23 6.63
CA ILE A 137 2.13 -16.63 6.34
C ILE A 137 2.32 -15.50 5.35
N GLU A 138 1.58 -15.56 4.24
CA GLU A 138 1.68 -14.63 3.10
C GLU A 138 0.38 -13.85 2.85
N ASP A 139 -0.73 -14.27 3.45
CA ASP A 139 -2.06 -13.69 3.32
C ASP A 139 -2.49 -12.84 4.53
N GLU A 140 -1.57 -12.62 5.47
CA GLU A 140 -1.76 -11.74 6.63
C GLU A 140 -0.56 -10.81 6.80
N TYR A 141 -0.82 -9.60 7.29
CA TYR A 141 0.24 -8.63 7.56
C TYR A 141 -0.10 -7.74 8.74
N MET A 142 0.95 -7.17 9.34
CA MET A 142 0.82 -6.11 10.34
C MET A 142 0.75 -4.75 9.64
N PHE A 143 -0.31 -4.00 9.90
CA PHE A 143 -0.40 -2.59 9.53
C PHE A 143 0.10 -1.72 10.69
N GLY A 144 1.39 -1.43 10.66
CA GLY A 144 2.15 -0.88 11.77
C GLY A 144 2.17 -1.84 12.97
N TRP A 145 2.36 -1.29 14.16
CA TRP A 145 2.53 -2.08 15.39
C TRP A 145 1.21 -2.57 16.01
N LYS A 146 0.06 -2.06 15.55
CA LYS A 146 -1.22 -2.21 16.27
C LYS A 146 -2.22 -3.16 15.62
N TYR A 147 -2.30 -3.19 14.29
CA TYR A 147 -3.36 -3.91 13.58
C TYR A 147 -2.80 -5.08 12.81
N LEU A 148 -3.36 -6.28 13.03
CA LEU A 148 -3.19 -7.43 12.15
C LEU A 148 -4.32 -7.38 11.11
N VAL A 149 -3.97 -7.51 9.84
CA VAL A 149 -4.89 -7.48 8.71
C VAL A 149 -4.81 -8.80 7.96
N ALA A 150 -5.97 -9.42 7.76
CA ALA A 150 -6.14 -10.65 6.99
C ALA A 150 -7.20 -10.39 5.88
N PRO A 151 -6.77 -9.97 4.67
CA PRO A 151 -7.69 -9.68 3.57
C PRO A 151 -8.45 -10.92 3.09
N VAL A 152 -9.68 -10.75 2.61
CA VAL A 152 -10.41 -11.82 1.91
C VAL A 152 -9.95 -11.86 0.46
N LEU A 153 -9.21 -12.90 0.08
CA LEU A 153 -8.53 -12.99 -1.22
C LEU A 153 -9.34 -13.72 -2.31
N LYS A 154 -10.48 -14.34 -1.97
CA LYS A 154 -11.31 -15.12 -2.90
C LYS A 154 -12.72 -14.55 -3.01
N ALA A 155 -13.22 -14.44 -4.25
CA ALA A 155 -14.60 -14.04 -4.50
C ALA A 155 -15.59 -15.03 -3.86
N GLY A 156 -16.64 -14.51 -3.23
CA GLY A 156 -17.67 -15.32 -2.56
C GLY A 156 -17.25 -15.93 -1.22
N GLN A 157 -16.02 -15.69 -0.74
CA GLN A 157 -15.56 -16.21 0.54
C GLN A 157 -16.21 -15.45 1.71
N MET A 158 -17.00 -16.15 2.52
CA MET A 158 -17.73 -15.59 3.67
C MET A 158 -17.08 -15.90 5.03
N GLN A 159 -16.07 -16.77 5.05
CA GLN A 159 -15.33 -17.16 6.26
C GLN A 159 -13.84 -17.30 5.92
N SER A 160 -12.97 -16.96 6.86
CA SER A 160 -11.52 -17.17 6.74
C SER A 160 -10.92 -17.60 8.07
N THR A 161 -9.90 -18.45 8.01
CA THR A 161 -9.05 -18.76 9.16
C THR A 161 -8.00 -17.66 9.26
N VAL A 162 -7.74 -17.18 10.48
CA VAL A 162 -6.72 -16.16 10.75
C VAL A 162 -5.78 -16.66 11.83
N TYR A 163 -4.49 -16.62 11.56
CA TYR A 163 -3.44 -16.91 12.52
C TYR A 163 -3.23 -15.72 13.46
N LEU A 164 -3.15 -16.01 14.75
CA LEU A 164 -2.95 -14.99 15.79
C LEU A 164 -1.63 -15.26 16.50
N PRO A 165 -0.56 -14.49 16.20
CA PRO A 165 0.75 -14.67 16.81
C PRO A 165 0.68 -14.63 18.34
N LYS A 166 1.53 -15.45 18.99
CA LYS A 166 1.60 -15.51 20.46
C LYS A 166 2.18 -14.23 21.05
N GLY A 167 1.97 -14.00 22.36
CA GLY A 167 2.56 -12.87 23.08
C GLY A 167 1.77 -11.55 22.99
N LYS A 168 0.63 -11.52 22.30
CA LYS A 168 -0.30 -10.40 22.26
C LYS A 168 -1.72 -10.85 22.59
N GLN A 169 -2.54 -9.90 23.03
CA GLN A 169 -3.98 -10.09 23.12
C GLN A 169 -4.62 -9.47 21.88
N TRP A 170 -5.33 -10.31 21.14
CA TRP A 170 -5.99 -9.91 19.90
C TRP A 170 -7.48 -9.69 20.13
N ARG A 171 -8.00 -8.62 19.54
CA ARG A 171 -9.42 -8.28 19.55
C ARG A 171 -9.87 -8.08 18.11
N LEU A 172 -10.96 -8.75 17.74
CA LEU A 172 -11.56 -8.55 16.43
C LEU A 172 -12.24 -7.18 16.37
N VAL A 173 -11.94 -6.42 15.33
CA VAL A 173 -12.51 -5.10 15.06
C VAL A 173 -13.05 -5.06 13.64
N SER A 174 -14.17 -4.37 13.44
CA SER A 174 -14.74 -4.03 12.15
C SER A 174 -14.79 -2.51 11.98
N ALA A 175 -15.13 -2.05 10.78
CA ALA A 175 -15.30 -0.63 10.52
C ALA A 175 -16.43 0.03 11.35
N GLN A 176 -17.32 -0.78 11.93
CA GLN A 176 -18.41 -0.33 12.81
C GLN A 176 -18.07 -0.43 14.32
N GLY A 177 -16.92 -0.98 14.70
CA GLY A 177 -16.49 -1.09 16.09
C GLY A 177 -15.99 -2.49 16.46
N GLU A 178 -16.20 -2.92 17.70
CA GLU A 178 -15.88 -4.28 18.11
C GLU A 178 -16.83 -5.27 17.44
N ALA A 179 -16.26 -6.30 16.82
CA ALA A 179 -17.04 -7.36 16.22
C ALA A 179 -16.95 -8.61 17.08
N THR A 180 -18.09 -9.23 17.36
CA THR A 180 -18.16 -10.55 17.97
C THR A 180 -17.90 -11.59 16.89
N GLY A 181 -16.66 -12.06 16.79
CA GLY A 181 -16.31 -13.27 16.07
C GLY A 181 -16.01 -14.38 17.06
N THR A 182 -16.51 -15.59 16.80
CA THR A 182 -16.07 -16.77 17.54
C THR A 182 -14.61 -17.00 17.18
N ARG A 183 -13.69 -16.86 18.15
CA ARG A 183 -12.32 -17.36 17.99
C ARG A 183 -12.45 -18.87 17.77
N CYS A 184 -12.31 -19.35 16.53
CA CYS A 184 -12.05 -20.76 16.30
C CYS A 184 -10.70 -21.04 16.98
N LYS A 185 -10.76 -21.59 18.18
CA LYS A 185 -9.60 -22.19 18.84
C LYS A 185 -9.23 -23.39 17.98
N GLU A 186 -8.22 -23.24 17.13
CA GLU A 186 -7.42 -24.39 16.72
C GLU A 186 -6.11 -24.37 17.48
N GLU A 187 -5.71 -25.58 17.83
CA GLU A 187 -5.04 -25.91 19.06
C GLU A 187 -3.59 -25.49 19.11
N VAL A 188 -3.14 -25.29 20.34
CA VAL A 188 -1.73 -25.41 20.71
C VAL A 188 -1.30 -26.82 20.33
N MET A 189 -0.51 -26.93 19.26
CA MET A 189 0.60 -27.86 19.20
C MET A 189 1.87 -27.04 19.00
#